data_AF-A0A1F5FUR7-F1
#
_entry.id   AF-A0A1F5FUR7-F1
#
_cell.length_a   1.000
_cell.length_b   1.000
_cell.length_c   1.000
_cell.angle_alpha   90.00
_cell.angle_beta   90.00
_cell.angle_gamma   90.00
#
_symmetry.space_group_name_H-M   'P 1'
#
loop_
_entity.id
_entity.type
_entity.pdbx_description
1 polymer ?
#
loop_
_entity_poly.entity_id
_entity_poly.type
_entity_poly.pdbx_seq_one_letter_code
_entity_poly.pdbx_strand_id
1 'polypeptide(L)'
;MNKTILKTLSFAIGSLLLPTIILAADSLMVRIETPKTPTNQNEFKINFVALDQNNNVVTVRCYKQSPTDIGFVQFDADKVLKAGGNSGSCQVNNSIVNSNGSYKFKVIAVSDVTTESNVVTVDFNNSTPGTPNSYSKEKTATCQYTIRFRTDNDGGKTTKVVLYRSDNTSFTADPGSQVDSRSVGSNQAVEMVNSIPDCNKTYYYAVRAFDNSGNGSGIIGDENITVVNGTTTTTTSTTTPSQGQTTGTGALLADESSVTEPGQEEGTLTPEAINEENSSEVLGTQTKEPFWKSNNARVALIAAIIALAAYFWFKGKKK
;
A
#
# COMPACT_ATOMS: atom_id res chain seq x y z
N MET A 1 -38.95 -64.93 0.05
CA MET A 1 -38.03 -63.83 -0.33
C MET A 1 -37.89 -62.91 0.89
N ASN A 2 -36.68 -62.74 1.41
CA ASN A 2 -36.41 -62.26 2.78
C ASN A 2 -36.64 -60.75 2.95
N LYS A 3 -37.44 -60.37 3.96
CA LYS A 3 -37.86 -58.99 4.30
C LYS A 3 -36.72 -58.03 4.71
N THR A 4 -35.47 -58.48 4.71
CA THR A 4 -34.30 -57.71 5.16
C THR A 4 -33.61 -56.95 4.03
N ILE A 5 -33.87 -57.27 2.75
CA ILE A 5 -33.19 -56.63 1.60
C ILE A 5 -33.93 -55.35 1.15
N LEU A 6 -35.19 -55.16 1.56
CA LEU A 6 -35.99 -53.98 1.17
C LEU A 6 -35.68 -52.74 2.04
N LYS A 7 -35.03 -52.90 3.20
CA LYS A 7 -34.71 -51.77 4.10
C LYS A 7 -33.35 -51.11 3.82
N THR A 8 -32.44 -51.78 3.11
CA THR A 8 -31.13 -51.22 2.77
C THR A 8 -31.12 -50.39 1.48
N LEU A 9 -32.17 -50.50 0.65
CA LEU A 9 -32.28 -49.69 -0.57
C LEU A 9 -32.90 -48.31 -0.33
N SER A 10 -33.66 -48.12 0.75
CA SER A 10 -34.22 -46.80 1.12
C SER A 10 -33.22 -45.87 1.81
N PHE A 11 -32.05 -46.34 2.25
CA PHE A 11 -31.05 -45.49 2.91
C PHE A 11 -29.98 -44.92 1.94
N ALA A 12 -29.85 -45.50 0.73
CA ALA A 12 -28.84 -45.06 -0.25
C ALA A 12 -29.33 -43.92 -1.17
N ILE A 13 -30.63 -43.66 -1.23
CA ILE A 13 -31.20 -42.61 -2.11
C ILE A 13 -31.43 -41.29 -1.35
N GLY A 14 -31.48 -41.32 -0.02
CA GLY A 14 -31.67 -40.10 0.80
C GLY A 14 -30.43 -39.21 0.96
N SER A 15 -29.22 -39.72 0.68
CA SER A 15 -27.97 -38.96 0.88
C SER A 15 -27.51 -38.18 -0.35
N LEU A 16 -28.21 -38.26 -1.49
CA LEU A 16 -27.78 -37.64 -2.76
C LEU A 16 -28.51 -36.32 -3.08
N LEU A 17 -29.29 -35.79 -2.13
CA LEU A 17 -30.06 -34.55 -2.26
C LEU A 17 -29.68 -33.54 -1.16
N LEU A 18 -28.42 -33.53 -0.70
CA LEU A 18 -27.93 -32.39 0.04
C LEU A 18 -27.73 -31.24 -0.97
N PRO A 19 -28.47 -30.14 -0.88
CA PRO A 19 -28.25 -29.00 -1.76
C PRO A 19 -26.82 -28.51 -1.52
N THR A 20 -25.98 -28.62 -2.55
CA THR A 20 -24.72 -27.88 -2.57
C THR A 20 -25.10 -26.41 -2.58
N ILE A 21 -24.90 -25.72 -1.45
CA ILE A 21 -25.02 -24.27 -1.40
C ILE A 21 -23.89 -23.73 -2.28
N ILE A 22 -24.20 -23.44 -3.53
CA ILE A 22 -23.32 -22.66 -4.40
C ILE A 22 -23.47 -21.22 -3.90
N LEU A 23 -22.55 -20.78 -3.06
CA LEU A 23 -22.39 -19.36 -2.76
C LEU A 23 -21.92 -18.72 -4.07
N ALA A 24 -22.82 -18.03 -4.77
CA ALA A 24 -22.44 -17.15 -5.86
C ALA A 24 -21.49 -16.10 -5.29
N ALA A 25 -20.38 -15.83 -5.98
CA ALA A 25 -19.55 -14.69 -5.65
C ALA A 25 -20.39 -13.41 -5.82
N ASP A 26 -20.22 -12.43 -4.92
CA ASP A 26 -20.89 -11.14 -5.06
C ASP A 26 -20.57 -10.56 -6.44
N SER A 27 -21.61 -10.15 -7.17
CA SER A 27 -21.48 -9.62 -8.52
C SER A 27 -20.71 -8.31 -8.54
N LEU A 28 -20.72 -7.55 -7.44
CA LEU A 28 -19.96 -6.31 -7.27
C LEU A 28 -18.94 -6.47 -6.15
N MET A 29 -17.67 -6.23 -6.47
CA MET A 29 -16.56 -6.23 -5.53
C MET A 29 -15.90 -4.86 -5.49
N VAL A 30 -15.44 -4.43 -4.32
CA VAL A 30 -14.68 -3.19 -4.14
C VAL A 30 -13.54 -3.38 -3.15
N ARG A 31 -12.38 -2.79 -3.45
CA ARG A 31 -11.20 -2.78 -2.58
C ARG A 31 -10.64 -1.37 -2.51
N ILE A 32 -10.13 -1.01 -1.34
CA ILE A 32 -9.50 0.28 -1.06
C ILE A 32 -8.05 0.04 -0.63
N GLU A 33 -7.15 0.95 -1.00
CA GLU A 33 -5.78 0.90 -0.52
C GLU A 33 -5.68 1.32 0.96
N THR A 34 -4.61 0.87 1.62
CA THR A 34 -4.29 1.29 2.99
C THR A 34 -3.19 2.35 2.93
N PRO A 35 -3.49 3.63 3.23
CA PRO A 35 -2.47 4.67 3.25
C PRO A 35 -1.41 4.42 4.32
N LYS A 36 -0.22 5.02 4.16
CA LYS A 36 0.83 4.96 5.18
C LYS A 36 0.35 5.62 6.47
N THR A 37 0.61 4.97 7.59
CA THR A 37 0.26 5.45 8.93
C THR A 37 1.29 4.96 9.97
N PRO A 38 1.54 5.70 11.05
CA PRO A 38 1.14 7.09 11.30
C PRO A 38 1.80 8.06 10.31
N THR A 39 1.20 9.24 10.12
CA THR A 39 1.65 10.21 9.12
C THR A 39 1.45 11.64 9.60
N ASN A 40 2.29 12.54 9.10
CA ASN A 40 2.13 13.99 9.21
C ASN A 40 1.64 14.64 7.90
N GLN A 41 1.34 13.83 6.88
CA GLN A 41 0.81 14.29 5.61
C GLN A 41 -0.71 14.38 5.68
N ASN A 42 -1.27 15.54 5.38
CA ASN A 42 -2.72 15.78 5.29
C ASN A 42 -3.22 15.87 3.85
N GLU A 43 -2.33 15.69 2.86
CA GLU A 43 -2.67 15.64 1.44
C GLU A 43 -2.17 14.32 0.87
N PHE A 44 -3.09 13.51 0.38
CA PHE A 44 -2.78 12.22 -0.24
C PHE A 44 -4.00 11.72 -1.03
N LYS A 45 -3.76 10.71 -1.88
CA LYS A 45 -4.82 9.98 -2.58
C LYS A 45 -5.04 8.64 -1.88
N ILE A 46 -6.29 8.19 -1.88
CA ILE A 46 -6.65 6.82 -1.49
C ILE A 46 -7.23 6.13 -2.73
N ASN A 47 -6.42 5.31 -3.39
CA ASN A 47 -6.81 4.52 -4.55
C ASN A 47 -7.80 3.42 -4.16
N PHE A 48 -8.67 3.08 -5.10
CA PHE A 48 -9.62 1.98 -5.01
C PHE A 48 -9.75 1.26 -6.35
N VAL A 49 -10.28 0.04 -6.30
CA VAL A 49 -10.69 -0.73 -7.47
C VAL A 49 -12.09 -1.27 -7.21
N ALA A 50 -13.00 -1.12 -8.18
CA ALA A 50 -14.30 -1.78 -8.17
C ALA A 50 -14.48 -2.59 -9.44
N LEU A 51 -15.10 -3.77 -9.32
CA LEU A 51 -15.34 -4.71 -10.41
C LEU A 51 -16.78 -5.21 -10.32
N ASP A 52 -17.52 -5.08 -11.41
CA ASP A 52 -18.87 -5.63 -11.53
C ASP A 52 -18.90 -6.73 -12.60
N GLN A 53 -19.22 -7.95 -12.19
CA GLN A 53 -19.28 -9.13 -13.06
C GLN A 53 -20.47 -9.09 -14.03
N ASN A 54 -21.50 -8.29 -13.74
CA ASN A 54 -22.66 -8.10 -14.61
C ASN A 54 -22.43 -7.02 -15.67
N ASN A 55 -21.23 -6.44 -15.71
CA ASN A 55 -20.86 -5.39 -16.67
C ASN A 55 -21.72 -4.12 -16.57
N ASN A 56 -22.21 -3.80 -15.38
CA ASN A 56 -22.93 -2.56 -15.12
C ASN A 56 -21.98 -1.37 -14.88
N VAL A 57 -22.49 -0.16 -15.05
CA VAL A 57 -21.82 1.07 -14.60
C VAL A 57 -21.77 1.08 -13.07
N VAL A 58 -20.61 1.42 -12.51
CA VAL A 58 -20.39 1.45 -11.06
C VAL A 58 -20.14 2.89 -10.61
N THR A 59 -20.86 3.34 -9.58
CA THR A 59 -20.59 4.61 -8.90
C THR A 59 -19.91 4.34 -7.56
N VAL A 60 -18.74 4.94 -7.32
CA VAL A 60 -17.99 4.81 -6.07
C VAL A 60 -18.06 6.12 -5.30
N ARG A 61 -18.37 6.02 -4.00
CA ARG A 61 -18.44 7.15 -3.06
C ARG A 61 -17.41 6.99 -1.96
N CYS A 62 -16.68 8.08 -1.68
CA CYS A 62 -15.60 8.10 -0.70
C CYS A 62 -16.10 8.64 0.64
N TYR A 63 -15.96 7.83 1.70
CA TYR A 63 -16.41 8.17 3.04
C TYR A 63 -15.26 8.26 4.02
N LYS A 64 -15.34 9.20 4.95
CA LYS A 64 -14.45 9.34 6.09
C LYS A 64 -15.23 9.28 7.41
N GLN A 65 -14.55 8.94 8.48
CA GLN A 65 -14.94 9.25 9.84
C GLN A 65 -13.73 9.91 10.51
N SER A 66 -13.86 11.20 10.85
CA SER A 66 -12.86 11.94 11.62
C SER A 66 -12.83 11.50 13.09
N PRO A 67 -11.81 11.91 13.87
CA PRO A 67 -11.75 11.62 15.31
C PRO A 67 -12.97 12.12 16.10
N THR A 68 -13.67 13.13 15.59
CA THR A 68 -14.86 13.72 16.22
C THR A 68 -16.17 13.31 15.55
N ASP A 69 -16.12 12.63 14.40
CA ASP A 69 -17.33 12.25 13.66
C ASP A 69 -17.98 11.02 14.33
N ILE A 70 -19.30 11.10 14.56
CA ILE A 70 -20.09 9.99 15.12
C ILE A 70 -20.22 8.84 14.10
N GLY A 71 -20.16 9.15 12.80
CA GLY A 71 -20.31 8.16 11.73
C GLY A 71 -19.60 8.58 10.43
N PHE A 72 -19.72 7.73 9.42
CA PHE A 72 -19.11 7.97 8.12
C PHE A 72 -19.86 9.06 7.34
N VAL A 73 -19.12 10.04 6.83
CA VAL A 73 -19.61 11.10 5.95
C VAL A 73 -18.87 11.07 4.63
N GLN A 74 -19.59 11.32 3.54
CA GLN A 74 -18.97 11.43 2.22
C GLN A 74 -18.11 12.71 2.18
N PHE A 75 -16.90 12.62 1.62
CA PHE A 75 -15.96 13.75 1.59
C PHE A 75 -15.45 14.13 0.20
N ASP A 76 -15.74 13.32 -0.81
CA ASP A 76 -15.34 13.56 -2.20
C ASP A 76 -16.57 13.34 -3.10
N ALA A 77 -16.52 13.89 -4.31
CA ALA A 77 -17.55 13.70 -5.33
C ALA A 77 -17.65 12.24 -5.77
N ASP A 78 -18.85 11.84 -6.20
CA ASP A 78 -19.13 10.52 -6.79
C ASP A 78 -18.19 10.24 -7.97
N LYS A 79 -17.60 9.04 -7.98
CA LYS A 79 -16.72 8.56 -9.06
C LYS A 79 -17.47 7.55 -9.90
N VAL A 80 -17.88 7.96 -11.11
CA VAL A 80 -18.54 7.06 -12.07
C VAL A 80 -17.47 6.32 -12.86
N LEU A 81 -17.49 4.99 -12.76
CA LEU A 81 -16.59 4.10 -13.49
C LEU A 81 -17.29 3.55 -14.74
N LYS A 82 -16.50 3.11 -15.71
CA LYS A 82 -17.01 2.41 -16.89
C LYS A 82 -17.76 1.12 -16.49
N ALA A 83 -18.58 0.63 -17.43
CA ALA A 83 -19.22 -0.67 -17.33
C ALA A 83 -18.21 -1.79 -17.01
N GLY A 84 -18.56 -2.65 -16.05
CA GLY A 84 -17.67 -3.70 -15.54
C GLY A 84 -16.67 -3.22 -14.48
N GLY A 85 -16.60 -1.91 -14.21
CA GLY A 85 -15.73 -1.34 -13.19
C GLY A 85 -14.34 -0.92 -13.69
N ASN A 86 -13.59 -0.29 -12.80
CA ASN A 86 -12.23 0.23 -13.03
C ASN A 86 -11.57 0.59 -11.67
N SER A 87 -10.39 1.19 -11.73
CA SER A 87 -9.76 1.88 -10.61
C SER A 87 -10.13 3.37 -10.56
N GLY A 88 -10.01 3.96 -9.38
CA GLY A 88 -10.09 5.41 -9.15
C GLY A 88 -9.40 5.81 -7.86
N SER A 89 -9.52 7.08 -7.47
CA SER A 89 -8.93 7.61 -6.24
C SER A 89 -9.84 8.59 -5.52
N CYS A 90 -9.87 8.52 -4.20
CA CYS A 90 -10.44 9.53 -3.32
C CYS A 90 -9.37 10.56 -2.96
N GLN A 91 -9.62 11.85 -3.20
CA GLN A 91 -8.66 12.90 -2.89
C GLN A 91 -8.83 13.36 -1.44
N VAL A 92 -7.78 13.18 -0.62
CA VAL A 92 -7.72 13.73 0.73
C VAL A 92 -6.90 15.01 0.71
N ASN A 93 -7.37 16.03 1.44
CA ASN A 93 -6.69 17.31 1.60
C ASN A 93 -6.85 17.85 3.02
N ASN A 94 -6.28 19.03 3.28
CA ASN A 94 -6.28 19.66 4.60
C ASN A 94 -7.67 20.01 5.17
N SER A 95 -8.74 20.02 4.37
CA SER A 95 -10.11 20.22 4.85
C SER A 95 -10.73 18.92 5.38
N ILE A 96 -10.20 17.79 4.92
CA ILE A 96 -10.65 16.44 5.25
C ILE A 96 -9.89 15.88 6.46
N VAL A 97 -8.56 16.04 6.46
CA VAL A 97 -7.66 15.69 7.57
C VAL A 97 -7.04 16.97 8.11
N ASN A 98 -7.59 17.49 9.20
CA ASN A 98 -7.32 18.84 9.69
C ASN A 98 -6.93 18.93 11.17
N SER A 99 -6.99 17.81 11.88
CA SER A 99 -6.75 17.73 13.32
C SER A 99 -6.13 16.38 13.67
N ASN A 100 -5.27 16.36 14.69
CA ASN A 100 -4.60 15.14 15.12
C ASN A 100 -5.60 14.08 15.59
N GLY A 101 -5.35 12.84 15.21
CA GLY A 101 -6.15 11.70 15.61
C GLY A 101 -6.30 10.65 14.51
N SER A 102 -7.14 9.66 14.80
CA SER A 102 -7.40 8.52 13.93
C SER A 102 -8.56 8.81 12.97
N TYR A 103 -8.28 8.81 11.67
CA TYR A 103 -9.28 8.92 10.62
C TYR A 103 -9.54 7.54 10.03
N LYS A 104 -10.80 7.23 9.80
CA LYS A 104 -11.20 6.00 9.09
C LYS A 104 -11.72 6.35 7.72
N PHE A 105 -11.36 5.58 6.71
CA PHE A 105 -11.82 5.74 5.34
C PHE A 105 -12.43 4.43 4.84
N LYS A 106 -13.45 4.55 4.01
CA LYS A 106 -14.01 3.45 3.24
C LYS A 106 -14.58 3.98 1.94
N VAL A 107 -14.77 3.10 0.96
CA VAL A 107 -15.54 3.41 -0.23
C VAL A 107 -16.79 2.53 -0.28
N ILE A 108 -17.85 3.08 -0.84
CA ILE A 108 -19.09 2.35 -1.13
C ILE A 108 -19.27 2.37 -2.64
N ALA A 109 -19.30 1.18 -3.25
CA ALA A 109 -19.59 1.00 -4.66
C ALA A 109 -21.07 0.65 -4.84
N VAL A 110 -21.70 1.26 -5.84
CA VAL A 110 -23.11 1.09 -6.16
C VAL A 110 -23.25 0.80 -7.66
N SER A 111 -23.86 -0.33 -7.98
CA SER A 111 -24.45 -0.62 -9.29
C SER A 111 -25.92 -0.99 -9.10
N ASP A 112 -26.32 -2.22 -9.44
CA ASP A 112 -27.63 -2.79 -9.06
C ASP A 112 -27.65 -3.23 -7.59
N VAL A 113 -26.46 -3.49 -7.04
CA VAL A 113 -26.24 -3.83 -5.64
C VAL A 113 -25.28 -2.82 -5.02
N THR A 114 -25.28 -2.74 -3.68
CA THR A 114 -24.37 -1.88 -2.92
C THR A 114 -23.37 -2.75 -2.17
N THR A 115 -22.08 -2.49 -2.38
CA THR A 115 -20.98 -3.19 -1.70
C THR A 115 -20.06 -2.17 -1.02
N GLU A 116 -19.69 -2.43 0.23
CA GLU A 116 -18.70 -1.61 0.96
C GLU A 116 -17.31 -2.24 0.90
N SER A 117 -16.27 -1.40 0.88
CA SER A 117 -14.90 -1.87 1.12
C SER A 117 -14.68 -2.19 2.60
N ASN A 118 -13.54 -2.82 2.90
CA ASN A 118 -12.99 -2.76 4.25
C ASN A 118 -12.75 -1.29 4.67
N VAL A 119 -12.75 -1.05 5.97
CA VAL A 119 -12.35 0.24 6.55
C VAL A 119 -10.83 0.27 6.69
N VAL A 120 -10.20 1.37 6.28
CA VAL A 120 -8.77 1.63 6.50
C VAL A 120 -8.60 2.80 7.45
N THR A 121 -7.57 2.77 8.27
CA THR A 121 -7.32 3.77 9.31
C THR A 121 -6.03 4.52 9.02
N VAL A 122 -6.06 5.83 9.19
CA VAL A 122 -4.89 6.73 9.11
C VAL A 122 -4.83 7.54 10.39
N ASP A 123 -3.81 7.27 11.20
CA ASP A 123 -3.46 8.10 12.34
C ASP A 123 -2.64 9.31 11.85
N PHE A 124 -3.27 10.48 11.88
CA PHE A 124 -2.65 11.75 11.53
C PHE A 124 -2.12 12.44 12.78
N ASN A 125 -0.86 12.85 12.73
CA ASN A 125 -0.23 13.64 13.79
C ASN A 125 0.79 14.61 13.17
N ASN A 126 0.59 15.91 13.40
CA ASN A 126 1.50 16.99 13.01
C ASN A 126 2.22 17.64 14.20
N SER A 127 2.08 17.08 15.41
CA SER A 127 2.80 17.56 16.58
C SER A 127 4.27 17.18 16.49
N THR A 128 5.17 18.10 16.79
CA THR A 128 6.60 17.84 16.77
C THR A 128 7.10 17.36 18.15
N PRO A 129 8.17 16.53 18.19
CA PRO A 129 8.95 16.30 19.40
C PRO A 129 9.61 17.58 19.89
N GLY A 130 10.01 17.57 21.17
CA GLY A 130 10.80 18.65 21.74
C GLY A 130 12.24 18.67 21.21
N THR A 131 12.86 19.84 21.17
CA THR A 131 14.24 20.00 20.71
C THR A 131 15.20 19.32 21.70
N PRO A 132 16.12 18.44 21.26
CA PRO A 132 17.15 17.91 22.13
C PRO A 132 17.97 19.02 22.81
N ASN A 133 18.49 18.74 24.00
CA ASN A 133 19.21 19.70 24.83
C ASN A 133 20.54 19.12 25.36
N SER A 134 21.31 19.94 26.09
CA SER A 134 22.61 19.56 26.67
C SER A 134 23.60 18.99 25.63
N TYR A 135 23.62 19.59 24.44
CA TYR A 135 24.53 19.20 23.38
C TYR A 135 25.99 19.44 23.78
N SER A 136 26.87 18.50 23.46
CA SER A 136 28.31 18.65 23.52
C SER A 136 28.98 17.78 22.47
N LYS A 137 30.15 18.23 22.03
CA LYS A 137 31.01 17.54 21.06
C LYS A 137 32.42 17.43 21.64
N GLU A 138 32.98 16.23 21.56
CA GLU A 138 34.34 15.94 22.02
C GLU A 138 35.09 15.19 20.91
N LYS A 139 36.35 15.57 20.65
CA LYS A 139 37.23 14.81 19.75
C LYS A 139 37.89 13.69 20.55
N THR A 140 37.38 12.47 20.41
CA THR A 140 37.80 11.31 21.22
C THR A 140 38.93 10.50 20.57
N ALA A 141 39.16 10.67 19.26
CA ALA A 141 40.34 10.15 18.56
C ALA A 141 40.68 11.05 17.35
N THR A 142 41.80 10.75 16.67
CA THR A 142 42.31 11.54 15.53
C THR A 142 41.24 11.85 14.48
N CYS A 143 40.37 10.88 14.19
CA CYS A 143 39.35 10.96 13.15
C CYS A 143 37.96 10.63 13.70
N GLN A 144 37.72 10.90 14.99
CA GLN A 144 36.48 10.52 15.66
C GLN A 144 35.98 11.63 16.56
N TYR A 145 34.68 11.90 16.45
CA TYR A 145 33.95 12.78 17.36
C TYR A 145 32.90 11.98 18.11
N THR A 146 32.75 12.29 19.39
CA THR A 146 31.66 11.82 20.24
C THR A 146 30.71 12.98 20.49
N ILE A 147 29.46 12.78 20.12
CA ILE A 147 28.36 13.75 20.25
C ILE A 147 27.46 13.27 21.38
N ARG A 148 27.28 14.10 22.41
CA ARG A 148 26.41 13.82 23.55
C ARG A 148 25.30 14.84 23.62
N PHE A 149 24.10 14.39 23.94
CA PHE A 149 22.93 15.24 24.14
C PHE A 149 21.87 14.48 24.95
N ARG A 150 20.79 15.17 25.30
CA ARG A 150 19.61 14.58 25.93
C ARG A 150 18.38 14.86 25.07
N THR A 151 17.57 13.83 24.79
CA THR A 151 16.25 14.05 24.15
C THR A 151 15.32 14.78 25.10
N ASP A 152 14.42 15.60 24.55
CA ASP A 152 13.52 16.39 25.39
C ASP A 152 12.55 15.52 26.20
N ASN A 153 12.03 16.06 27.30
CA ASN A 153 11.00 15.40 28.10
C ASN A 153 9.59 15.64 27.52
N ASP A 154 9.38 15.16 26.30
CA ASP A 154 8.19 15.46 25.49
C ASP A 154 7.06 14.43 25.60
N GLY A 155 7.04 13.63 26.68
CA GLY A 155 5.93 12.71 26.99
C GLY A 155 5.80 11.52 26.03
N GLY A 156 6.88 11.08 25.39
CA GLY A 156 6.91 9.92 24.50
C GLY A 156 6.84 10.24 23.01
N LYS A 157 6.91 11.52 22.61
CA LYS A 157 6.86 11.90 21.18
C LYS A 157 8.14 11.52 20.44
N THR A 158 9.31 11.70 21.07
CA THR A 158 10.58 11.31 20.47
C THR A 158 10.65 9.79 20.31
N THR A 159 10.88 9.32 19.08
CA THR A 159 11.09 7.88 18.77
C THR A 159 12.44 7.61 18.10
N LYS A 160 13.02 8.63 17.49
CA LYS A 160 14.30 8.55 16.77
C LYS A 160 15.04 9.87 16.87
N VAL A 161 16.35 9.82 16.82
CA VAL A 161 17.23 10.98 16.63
C VAL A 161 18.10 10.76 15.40
N VAL A 162 18.43 11.85 14.70
CA VAL A 162 19.30 11.84 13.52
C VAL A 162 20.45 12.80 13.78
N LEU A 163 21.66 12.34 13.47
CA LEU A 163 22.89 13.12 13.51
C LEU A 163 23.25 13.55 12.09
N TYR A 164 23.44 14.84 11.92
CA TYR A 164 23.88 15.47 10.68
C TYR A 164 25.29 16.00 10.83
N ARG A 165 26.03 16.05 9.73
CA ARG A 165 27.40 16.55 9.66
C ARG A 165 27.64 17.34 8.38
N SER A 166 28.43 18.41 8.48
CA SER A 166 28.95 19.18 7.36
C SER A 166 30.38 19.64 7.64
N ASP A 167 31.18 19.90 6.60
CA ASP A 167 32.43 20.66 6.71
C ASP A 167 32.22 22.18 6.50
N ASN A 168 30.97 22.60 6.26
CA ASN A 168 30.54 23.99 6.23
C ASN A 168 29.75 24.35 7.49
N THR A 169 29.84 25.61 7.92
CA THR A 169 29.05 26.15 9.03
C THR A 169 27.58 26.37 8.67
N SER A 170 27.23 26.40 7.38
CA SER A 170 25.86 26.48 6.88
C SER A 170 25.50 25.24 6.07
N PHE A 171 24.43 24.54 6.44
CA PHE A 171 23.98 23.32 5.74
C PHE A 171 22.51 23.00 5.99
N THR A 172 21.95 22.12 5.16
CA THR A 172 20.59 21.59 5.31
C THR A 172 20.63 20.27 6.07
N ALA A 173 19.73 20.10 7.05
CA ALA A 173 19.50 18.81 7.71
C ALA A 173 18.59 17.93 6.84
N ASP A 174 19.19 17.17 5.95
CA ASP A 174 18.55 16.30 4.95
C ASP A 174 19.32 14.97 4.79
N PRO A 175 18.90 14.04 3.92
CA PRO A 175 19.61 12.78 3.72
C PRO A 175 21.07 12.91 3.25
N GLY A 176 21.47 14.05 2.66
CA GLY A 176 22.83 14.28 2.18
C GLY A 176 23.81 14.65 3.30
N SER A 177 23.33 15.30 4.37
CA SER A 177 24.14 15.61 5.56
C SER A 177 23.96 14.59 6.69
N GLN A 178 23.00 13.67 6.59
CA GLN A 178 22.77 12.62 7.59
C GLN A 178 23.96 11.65 7.65
N VAL A 179 24.50 11.42 8.84
CA VAL A 179 25.61 10.48 9.06
C VAL A 179 25.30 9.34 10.01
N ASP A 180 24.28 9.49 10.86
CA ASP A 180 23.84 8.43 11.77
C ASP A 180 22.39 8.66 12.22
N SER A 181 21.70 7.61 12.66
CA SER A 181 20.38 7.70 13.26
C SER A 181 20.19 6.62 14.32
N ARG A 182 19.44 6.93 15.39
CA ARG A 182 19.23 6.02 16.50
C ARG A 182 17.78 6.04 16.98
N SER A 183 17.20 4.87 17.20
CA SER A 183 15.93 4.73 17.90
C SER A 183 16.13 5.06 19.38
N VAL A 184 15.38 6.04 19.90
CA VAL A 184 15.48 6.49 21.29
C VAL A 184 14.19 7.17 21.71
N GLY A 185 13.82 7.03 22.98
CA GLY A 185 12.65 7.68 23.56
C GLY A 185 12.92 9.10 24.09
N SER A 186 11.90 9.68 24.70
CA SER A 186 11.97 10.95 25.41
C SER A 186 12.86 10.89 26.66
N ASN A 187 13.44 12.04 27.02
CA ASN A 187 14.22 12.25 28.25
C ASN A 187 15.37 11.23 28.44
N GLN A 188 16.05 10.86 27.37
CA GLN A 188 17.17 9.93 27.38
C GLN A 188 18.49 10.65 27.11
N ALA A 189 19.53 10.32 27.86
CA ALA A 189 20.89 10.72 27.52
C ALA A 189 21.37 9.85 26.34
N VAL A 190 21.97 10.49 25.33
CA VAL A 190 22.41 9.83 24.10
C VAL A 190 23.86 10.20 23.82
N GLU A 191 24.63 9.18 23.46
CA GLU A 191 26.00 9.33 22.96
C GLU A 191 26.12 8.68 21.58
N MET A 192 26.49 9.46 20.56
CA MET A 192 26.70 9.00 19.18
C MET A 192 28.14 9.26 18.77
N VAL A 193 28.80 8.22 18.26
CA VAL A 193 30.21 8.29 17.82
C VAL A 193 30.22 8.33 16.30
N ASN A 194 30.88 9.34 15.73
CA ASN A 194 31.01 9.49 14.29
C ASN A 194 32.48 9.49 13.86
N SER A 195 32.83 8.62 12.92
CA SER A 195 34.13 8.64 12.25
C SER A 195 34.08 9.57 11.03
N ILE A 196 35.08 10.43 10.90
CA ILE A 196 35.18 11.43 9.83
C ILE A 196 36.13 11.00 8.72
N PRO A 197 35.85 11.36 7.45
CA PRO A 197 36.65 10.90 6.32
C PRO A 197 38.00 11.62 6.18
N ASP A 198 38.09 12.89 6.57
CA ASP A 198 39.33 13.66 6.54
C ASP A 198 39.66 14.23 7.92
N CYS A 199 40.65 13.65 8.58
CA CYS A 199 41.00 13.97 9.97
C CYS A 199 41.59 15.38 10.15
N ASN A 200 41.95 16.06 9.05
CA ASN A 200 42.50 17.41 9.04
C ASN A 200 41.44 18.48 8.81
N LYS A 201 40.20 18.09 8.50
CA LYS A 201 39.07 19.02 8.37
C LYS A 201 38.34 19.21 9.69
N THR A 202 37.79 20.42 9.85
CA THR A 202 36.81 20.71 10.89
C THR A 202 35.44 20.27 10.41
N TYR A 203 34.74 19.51 11.25
CA TYR A 203 33.36 19.12 11.00
C TYR A 203 32.42 19.73 12.03
N TYR A 204 31.25 20.12 11.52
CA TYR A 204 30.14 20.68 12.26
C TYR A 204 29.02 19.66 12.35
N TYR A 205 28.42 19.54 13.52
CA TYR A 205 27.38 18.56 13.79
C TYR A 205 26.09 19.21 14.30
N ALA A 206 24.98 18.58 13.95
CA ALA A 206 23.66 18.95 14.42
C ALA A 206 22.82 17.70 14.67
N VAL A 207 21.88 17.80 15.61
CA VAL A 207 21.01 16.72 16.06
C VAL A 207 19.56 17.18 15.98
N ARG A 208 18.70 16.29 15.51
CA ARG A 208 17.25 16.49 15.45
C ARG A 208 16.52 15.24 15.91
N ALA A 209 15.49 15.40 16.74
CA ALA A 209 14.59 14.33 17.15
C ALA A 209 13.42 14.21 16.16
N PHE A 210 12.85 13.01 16.06
CA PHE A 210 11.71 12.69 15.21
C PHE A 210 10.71 11.80 15.95
N ASP A 211 9.41 12.02 15.70
CA ASP A 211 8.35 11.09 16.10
C ASP A 211 8.15 9.96 15.06
N ASN A 212 7.18 9.10 15.32
CA ASN A 212 6.82 7.99 14.43
C ASN A 212 6.11 8.45 13.14
N SER A 213 5.47 9.62 13.14
CA SER A 213 4.84 10.26 11.97
C SER A 213 5.84 10.95 11.05
N GLY A 214 7.09 11.11 11.49
CA GLY A 214 8.15 11.81 10.75
C GLY A 214 8.23 13.30 11.03
N ASN A 215 7.54 13.82 12.05
CA ASN A 215 7.68 15.20 12.50
C ASN A 215 9.04 15.37 13.18
N GLY A 216 9.85 16.29 12.65
CA GLY A 216 11.14 16.64 13.26
C GLY A 216 11.02 17.77 14.27
N SER A 217 11.75 17.68 15.37
CA SER A 217 11.92 18.74 16.37
C SER A 217 12.64 19.98 15.80
N GLY A 218 12.91 20.97 16.64
CA GLY A 218 14.00 21.92 16.37
C GLY A 218 15.37 21.23 16.35
N ILE A 219 16.40 21.99 16.01
CA ILE A 219 17.78 21.49 15.86
C ILE A 219 18.65 22.03 17.00
N ILE A 220 19.56 21.20 17.50
CA ILE A 220 20.66 21.62 18.36
C ILE A 220 21.98 21.12 17.77
N GLY A 221 23.08 21.84 17.94
CA GLY A 221 24.37 21.47 17.37
C GLY A 221 25.51 22.32 17.89
N ASP A 222 26.61 22.32 17.15
CA ASP A 222 27.77 23.17 17.44
C ASP A 222 27.39 24.66 17.47
N GLU A 223 28.18 25.46 18.19
CA GLU A 223 28.01 26.91 18.20
C GLU A 223 28.36 27.53 16.83
N ASN A 224 27.70 28.64 16.50
CA ASN A 224 27.94 29.44 15.28
C ASN A 224 27.72 28.69 13.95
N ILE A 225 26.82 27.71 13.93
CA ILE A 225 26.34 27.07 12.70
C ILE A 225 24.94 27.56 12.34
N THR A 226 24.62 27.54 11.05
CA THR A 226 23.27 27.78 10.53
C THR A 226 22.75 26.50 9.89
N VAL A 227 21.68 25.93 10.44
CA VAL A 227 21.10 24.70 9.91
C VAL A 227 19.66 24.94 9.50
N VAL A 228 19.36 24.66 8.23
CA VAL A 228 18.00 24.74 7.70
C VAL A 228 17.36 23.35 7.74
N ASN A 229 16.07 23.28 8.09
CA ASN A 229 15.32 22.03 8.06
C ASN A 229 15.12 21.60 6.59
N GLY A 230 15.64 20.43 6.21
CA GLY A 230 15.26 19.79 4.96
C GLY A 230 13.82 19.28 5.02
N THR A 231 13.07 19.45 3.94
CA THR A 231 11.77 18.79 3.75
C THR A 231 12.01 17.35 3.30
N THR A 232 11.48 16.38 4.04
CA THR A 232 11.45 14.99 3.59
C THR A 232 10.35 14.83 2.54
N THR A 233 10.66 15.06 1.26
CA THR A 233 9.73 14.72 0.18
C THR A 233 9.60 13.20 0.14
N THR A 234 8.48 12.67 0.63
CA THR A 234 8.17 11.25 0.45
C THR A 234 7.71 11.07 -0.99
N THR A 235 8.62 10.67 -1.87
CA THR A 235 8.23 10.22 -3.22
C THR A 235 7.51 8.88 -3.05
N THR A 236 6.19 8.87 -3.24
CA THR A 236 5.41 7.63 -3.29
C THR A 236 5.85 6.86 -4.52
N SER A 237 6.80 5.94 -4.34
CA SER A 237 7.21 5.01 -5.38
C SER A 237 6.05 4.05 -5.63
N THR A 238 5.31 4.29 -6.72
CA THR A 238 4.38 3.31 -7.28
C THR A 238 5.24 2.18 -7.85
N THR A 239 5.33 1.07 -7.12
CA THR A 239 5.96 -0.14 -7.63
C THR A 239 4.98 -0.81 -8.59
N THR A 240 5.15 -0.56 -9.89
CA THR A 240 4.61 -1.44 -10.93
C THR A 240 5.41 -2.75 -10.87
N PRO A 241 4.77 -3.93 -10.76
CA PRO A 241 5.51 -5.18 -10.83
C PRO A 241 5.92 -5.42 -12.29
N SER A 242 7.19 -5.23 -12.60
CA SER A 242 7.80 -5.71 -13.85
C SER A 242 8.68 -6.91 -13.52
N GLN A 243 8.36 -8.06 -14.12
CA GLN A 243 9.21 -9.25 -14.12
C GLN A 243 10.41 -9.02 -15.06
N GLY A 244 11.61 -9.42 -14.61
CA GLY A 244 12.64 -9.96 -15.51
C GLY A 244 13.95 -9.16 -15.73
N GLN A 245 14.95 -9.51 -14.92
CA GLN A 245 16.35 -9.84 -15.26
C GLN A 245 17.40 -8.85 -15.87
N THR A 246 18.57 -8.92 -15.20
CA THR A 246 19.99 -8.79 -15.61
C THR A 246 20.66 -7.43 -15.85
N THR A 247 21.60 -7.15 -14.92
CA THR A 247 23.03 -6.79 -15.09
C THR A 247 23.40 -5.61 -15.99
N GLY A 248 23.98 -4.56 -15.39
CA GLY A 248 24.70 -3.52 -16.11
C GLY A 248 25.27 -2.42 -15.21
N THR A 249 26.56 -2.53 -14.91
CA THR A 249 27.43 -1.53 -14.31
C THR A 249 27.42 -0.22 -15.11
N GLY A 250 27.32 0.94 -14.47
CA GLY A 250 27.47 2.23 -15.16
C GLY A 250 27.28 3.44 -14.24
N ALA A 251 28.40 4.04 -13.84
CA ALA A 251 28.48 5.32 -13.18
C ALA A 251 28.22 6.48 -14.15
N LEU A 252 27.53 7.54 -13.70
CA LEU A 252 27.56 8.91 -14.24
C LEU A 252 27.24 9.83 -13.04
N LEU A 253 28.20 10.48 -12.39
CA LEU A 253 28.86 11.76 -12.75
C LEU A 253 27.90 12.90 -13.14
N ALA A 254 28.12 14.00 -12.44
CA ALA A 254 27.37 15.25 -12.42
C ALA A 254 27.36 16.00 -13.76
N ASP A 255 26.35 16.86 -13.93
CA ASP A 255 26.59 18.19 -14.48
C ASP A 255 25.62 19.23 -13.90
N GLU A 256 26.12 20.45 -13.81
CA GLU A 256 25.59 21.63 -13.16
C GLU A 256 24.67 22.46 -14.09
N SER A 257 23.79 23.25 -13.48
CA SER A 257 23.38 24.60 -13.88
C SER A 257 23.09 24.93 -15.37
N SER A 258 21.84 25.29 -15.68
CA SER A 258 21.48 26.71 -15.91
C SER A 258 20.01 26.91 -16.33
N VAL A 259 19.49 28.02 -15.80
CA VAL A 259 18.21 28.67 -16.05
C VAL A 259 18.13 29.21 -17.47
N THR A 260 16.94 29.20 -18.12
CA THR A 260 16.23 30.35 -18.75
C THR A 260 15.05 29.87 -19.63
N GLU A 261 13.83 30.23 -19.24
CA GLU A 261 12.64 30.46 -20.10
C GLU A 261 12.62 31.99 -20.46
N PRO A 262 11.77 32.56 -21.37
CA PRO A 262 10.52 32.03 -21.95
C PRO A 262 10.28 32.34 -23.45
N GLY A 263 9.17 31.84 -24.02
CA GLY A 263 8.63 32.31 -25.30
C GLY A 263 7.40 31.55 -25.81
N GLN A 264 6.23 32.19 -25.72
CA GLN A 264 4.93 31.80 -26.30
C GLN A 264 4.95 31.82 -27.85
N GLU A 265 4.23 30.91 -28.51
CA GLU A 265 3.06 31.27 -29.35
C GLU A 265 2.28 30.04 -29.86
N GLU A 266 1.08 30.35 -30.32
CA GLU A 266 -0.16 29.62 -30.49
C GLU A 266 -0.25 28.88 -31.86
N GLY A 267 -1.02 27.79 -31.94
CA GLY A 267 -1.20 27.04 -33.19
C GLY A 267 -2.29 25.96 -33.15
N THR A 268 -3.45 26.33 -33.67
CA THR A 268 -4.77 25.66 -33.66
C THR A 268 -4.90 24.35 -34.47
N LEU A 269 -5.86 23.56 -34.00
CA LEU A 269 -6.52 22.31 -34.47
C LEU A 269 -6.83 22.19 -35.98
N THR A 270 -6.77 20.98 -36.54
CA THR A 270 -7.94 20.13 -36.96
C THR A 270 -7.50 18.85 -37.73
N PRO A 271 -8.36 17.82 -37.84
CA PRO A 271 -7.95 16.40 -37.83
C PRO A 271 -8.00 15.73 -39.22
N GLU A 272 -7.20 14.68 -39.40
CA GLU A 272 -7.32 13.77 -40.53
C GLU A 272 -7.59 12.35 -40.02
N ALA A 273 -8.75 11.83 -40.42
CA ALA A 273 -9.10 10.42 -40.37
C ALA A 273 -8.38 9.68 -41.51
N ILE A 274 -8.13 8.38 -41.34
CA ILE A 274 -8.58 7.26 -42.20
C ILE A 274 -7.76 5.99 -41.85
N ASN A 275 -8.52 4.90 -41.70
CA ASN A 275 -8.21 3.47 -41.83
C ASN A 275 -7.53 2.65 -40.73
N GLU A 276 -8.39 1.84 -40.12
CA GLU A 276 -8.21 0.42 -39.82
C GLU A 276 -7.39 -0.35 -40.85
N GLU A 277 -6.36 -1.05 -40.38
CA GLU A 277 -6.21 -2.51 -40.40
C GLU A 277 -4.71 -2.82 -40.22
N ASN A 278 -4.33 -3.38 -39.07
CA ASN A 278 -3.59 -4.63 -39.02
C ASN A 278 -3.35 -5.10 -37.58
N SER A 279 -3.88 -6.28 -37.31
CA SER A 279 -3.16 -7.42 -36.72
C SER A 279 -2.30 -7.16 -35.49
N SER A 280 -2.84 -7.53 -34.32
CA SER A 280 -2.04 -8.16 -33.27
C SER A 280 -2.89 -9.22 -32.56
N GLU A 281 -2.63 -10.45 -32.97
CA GLU A 281 -2.87 -11.68 -32.24
C GLU A 281 -2.08 -11.69 -30.90
N VAL A 282 -2.44 -12.61 -29.99
CA VAL A 282 -1.88 -12.92 -28.64
C VAL A 282 -2.76 -12.38 -27.48
N LEU A 283 -3.30 -13.15 -26.53
CA LEU A 283 -3.27 -14.58 -26.19
C LEU A 283 -4.49 -14.85 -25.28
N GLY A 284 -5.24 -15.94 -25.50
CA GLY A 284 -6.28 -16.37 -24.53
C GLY A 284 -7.48 -17.12 -25.10
N THR A 285 -7.29 -18.09 -25.99
CA THR A 285 -8.34 -19.06 -26.32
C THR A 285 -8.63 -19.93 -25.09
N GLN A 286 -9.75 -19.67 -24.42
CA GLN A 286 -10.37 -20.62 -23.50
C GLN A 286 -10.88 -21.79 -24.34
N THR A 287 -10.07 -22.83 -24.47
CA THR A 287 -10.51 -24.13 -24.95
C THR A 287 -11.59 -24.62 -24.00
N LYS A 288 -12.86 -24.58 -24.43
CA LYS A 288 -13.95 -25.28 -23.75
C LYS A 288 -13.66 -26.78 -23.85
N GLU A 289 -12.95 -27.32 -22.88
CA GLU A 289 -12.87 -28.76 -22.70
C GLU A 289 -14.28 -29.26 -22.40
N PRO A 290 -14.80 -30.22 -23.18
CA PRO A 290 -16.11 -30.77 -22.93
C PRO A 290 -16.11 -31.54 -21.60
N PHE A 291 -17.18 -31.35 -20.83
CA PHE A 291 -17.43 -31.78 -19.44
C PHE A 291 -17.07 -33.24 -19.05
N TRP A 292 -16.77 -34.12 -20.02
CA TRP A 292 -16.54 -35.55 -19.79
C TRP A 292 -15.10 -35.92 -19.39
N LYS A 293 -14.13 -34.99 -19.43
CA LYS A 293 -12.72 -35.31 -19.12
C LYS A 293 -12.27 -35.14 -17.66
N SER A 294 -13.09 -34.60 -16.76
CA SER A 294 -12.67 -34.34 -15.37
C SER A 294 -13.15 -35.35 -14.32
N ASN A 295 -13.85 -36.43 -14.70
CA ASN A 295 -14.52 -37.31 -13.73
C ASN A 295 -14.31 -38.82 -13.98
N ASN A 296 -13.12 -39.22 -14.40
CA ASN A 296 -12.80 -40.63 -14.70
C ASN A 296 -13.12 -41.59 -13.53
N ALA A 297 -12.89 -41.16 -12.28
CA ALA A 297 -13.19 -41.98 -11.12
C ALA A 297 -14.70 -42.14 -10.86
N ARG A 298 -15.52 -41.11 -11.13
CA ARG A 298 -16.97 -41.12 -10.86
C ARG A 298 -17.75 -41.84 -11.94
N VAL A 299 -17.36 -41.69 -13.21
CA VAL A 299 -17.96 -42.42 -14.33
C VAL A 299 -17.61 -43.91 -14.25
N ALA A 300 -16.36 -44.25 -13.88
CA ALA A 300 -15.96 -45.64 -13.63
C ALA A 300 -16.74 -46.28 -12.47
N LEU A 301 -17.01 -45.52 -11.40
CA LEU A 301 -17.79 -46.00 -10.25
C LEU A 301 -19.26 -46.27 -10.63
N ILE A 302 -19.87 -45.39 -11.43
CA ILE A 302 -21.25 -45.58 -11.92
C ILE A 302 -21.32 -46.78 -12.86
N ALA A 303 -20.36 -46.94 -13.77
CA ALA A 303 -20.29 -48.10 -14.67
C ALA A 303 -20.11 -49.43 -13.90
N ALA A 304 -19.29 -49.44 -12.85
CA ALA A 304 -19.10 -50.62 -11.99
C ALA A 304 -20.39 -51.00 -11.23
N ILE A 305 -21.14 -50.01 -10.75
CA ILE A 305 -22.42 -50.23 -10.05
C ILE A 305 -23.48 -50.79 -11.02
N ILE A 306 -23.54 -50.29 -12.27
CA ILE A 306 -24.45 -50.80 -13.30
C ILE A 306 -24.07 -52.24 -13.69
N ALA A 307 -22.78 -52.55 -13.84
CA ALA A 307 -22.30 -53.90 -14.13
C ALA A 307 -22.62 -54.90 -13.01
N LEU A 308 -22.49 -54.49 -11.74
CA LEU A 308 -22.88 -55.30 -10.58
C LEU A 308 -24.39 -55.55 -10.54
N ALA A 309 -25.20 -54.52 -10.81
CA ALA A 309 -26.66 -54.67 -10.87
C ALA A 309 -27.09 -55.63 -11.99
N ALA A 310 -26.46 -55.54 -13.18
CA ALA A 310 -26.72 -56.45 -14.29
C ALA A 310 -26.30 -57.89 -13.96
N TYR A 311 -25.14 -58.11 -13.33
CA TYR A 311 -24.68 -59.44 -12.92
C TYR A 311 -25.65 -60.13 -11.95
N PHE A 312 -26.17 -59.41 -10.95
CA PHE A 312 -27.15 -59.96 -10.01
C PHE A 312 -28.51 -60.23 -10.67
N TRP A 313 -28.93 -59.42 -11.63
CA TRP A 313 -30.16 -59.65 -12.39
C TRP A 313 -30.07 -60.90 -13.29
N PHE A 314 -28.95 -61.10 -13.98
CA PHE A 314 -28.74 -62.29 -14.82
C PHE A 314 -28.55 -63.58 -14.00
N LYS A 315 -27.90 -63.50 -12.84
CA LYS A 315 -27.73 -64.65 -11.94
C LYS A 315 -29.06 -65.07 -11.28
N GLY A 316 -29.98 -64.13 -11.07
CA GLY A 316 -31.33 -64.39 -10.57
C GLY A 316 -32.26 -65.10 -11.57
N LYS A 317 -31.93 -65.11 -12.87
CA LYS A 317 -32.71 -65.82 -13.91
C LYS A 317 -32.30 -67.28 -14.13
N LYS A 318 -31.27 -67.78 -13.43
CA LYS A 318 -30.78 -69.16 -13.54
C LYS A 318 -31.11 -70.03 -12.30
N LYS A 319 -32.15 -69.70 -11.56
CA LYS A 319 -32.76 -70.58 -10.55
C LYS A 319 -34.26 -70.68 -10.78
#